data_AF-A0A944EK04-F1
#
_entry.id   AF-A0A944EK04-F1
#
_cell.length_a   1.000
_cell.length_b   1.000
_cell.length_c   1.000
_cell.angle_alpha   90.00
_cell.angle_beta   90.00
_cell.angle_gamma   90.00
#
_symmetry.space_group_name_H-M   'P 1'
#
loop_
_entity.id
_entity.type
_entity.pdbx_description
1 polymer ?
#
loop_
_entity_poly.entity_id
_entity_poly.type
_entity_poly.pdbx_seq_one_letter_code
_entity_poly.pdbx_strand_id
1 'polypeptide(L)'
;MATPLSADKFLSVLKHAGLGVVEHGKWRTHNRNTHGNWGPVNGVMIHHTGPYSSESDMAELCRVGYQDLPGPLCHGVIDRSGTVHLVGYGRANHAGMGDTDVLLAVIAEKEKLPRDNEEDTDGNRHFYGFECINTGSQPWPSAQLDAMARTAAAICRAHGWNEHSVIGHKEWKPSKPDPGGIDMDDFRARVARHIKNDGKAPDEPKPDLKPKPKPKPDPKPEPGPKPDPKPVPKYAAYPGKDFFRAGRSSPVITAMAKRLIAEGCDSYDAPPGPVWNEGHRRSYAAYQIKAGHHGAAADGIPGQETWAKLRVLHQASAAEPTPNKPDQENDPMPQALADVAERTIATYFQSVLGLMAASSTTDMVSLSAWQAAAVSAIPAALSALKSTLGTVLGRPGTASWLPLKRDPATPKH
;
A
#
# COMPACT_ATOMS: atom_id res chain seq x y z
N MET A 1 -15.41 -20.71 -25.94
CA MET A 1 -15.60 -20.06 -24.62
C MET A 1 -14.86 -20.89 -23.59
N ALA A 2 -14.02 -20.29 -22.74
CA ALA A 2 -13.12 -21.06 -21.88
C ALA A 2 -13.84 -21.57 -20.62
N THR A 3 -13.66 -22.86 -20.33
CA THR A 3 -14.09 -23.46 -19.07
C THR A 3 -13.17 -22.97 -17.96
N PRO A 4 -13.69 -22.52 -16.81
CA PRO A 4 -12.83 -22.14 -15.70
C PRO A 4 -11.91 -23.29 -15.26
N LEU A 5 -10.66 -22.97 -14.90
CA LEU A 5 -9.73 -23.93 -14.30
C LEU A 5 -10.37 -24.57 -13.05
N SER A 6 -10.01 -25.82 -12.74
CA SER A 6 -10.28 -26.34 -11.38
C SER A 6 -9.46 -25.57 -10.34
N ALA A 7 -9.93 -25.52 -9.09
CA ALA A 7 -9.21 -24.82 -8.02
C ALA A 7 -7.78 -25.34 -7.84
N ASP A 8 -7.56 -26.65 -7.97
CA ASP A 8 -6.23 -27.24 -7.89
C ASP A 8 -5.35 -26.87 -9.08
N LYS A 9 -5.92 -26.79 -10.30
CA LYS A 9 -5.17 -26.32 -11.46
C LYS A 9 -4.80 -24.85 -11.31
N PHE A 10 -5.71 -24.02 -10.81
CA PHE A 10 -5.47 -22.60 -10.52
C PHE A 10 -4.33 -22.41 -9.52
N LEU A 11 -4.36 -23.10 -8.38
CA LEU A 11 -3.25 -23.08 -7.41
C LEU A 11 -1.94 -23.57 -8.04
N SER A 12 -1.99 -24.65 -8.81
CA SER A 12 -0.83 -25.27 -9.45
C SER A 12 -0.15 -24.31 -10.43
N VAL A 13 -0.91 -23.59 -11.26
CA VAL A 13 -0.32 -22.64 -12.24
C VAL A 13 0.30 -21.43 -11.58
N LEU A 14 -0.27 -20.94 -10.46
CA LEU A 14 0.33 -19.85 -9.68
C LEU A 14 1.65 -20.29 -9.02
N LYS A 15 1.68 -21.48 -8.41
CA LYS A 15 2.91 -22.06 -7.84
C LYS A 15 3.97 -22.33 -8.90
N HIS A 16 3.59 -22.87 -10.07
CA HIS A 16 4.51 -23.07 -11.20
C HIS A 16 5.09 -21.76 -11.74
N ALA A 17 4.32 -20.68 -11.68
CA ALA A 17 4.81 -19.36 -12.02
C ALA A 17 5.77 -18.79 -10.96
N GLY A 18 6.12 -19.54 -9.90
CA GLY A 18 7.05 -19.19 -8.82
C GLY A 18 6.52 -18.16 -7.81
N LEU A 19 5.20 -17.99 -7.73
CA LEU A 19 4.58 -17.05 -6.81
C LEU A 19 4.57 -17.61 -5.39
N GLY A 20 4.80 -16.75 -4.40
CA GLY A 20 4.43 -17.05 -3.01
C GLY A 20 2.91 -17.11 -2.92
N VAL A 21 2.35 -18.21 -2.39
CA VAL A 21 0.90 -18.40 -2.29
C VAL A 21 0.52 -18.73 -0.86
N VAL A 22 -0.44 -17.97 -0.32
CA VAL A 22 -1.06 -18.20 0.99
C VAL A 22 -2.53 -18.57 0.77
N GLU A 23 -2.98 -19.66 1.35
CA GLU A 23 -4.35 -20.16 1.20
C GLU A 23 -5.18 -19.77 2.42
N HIS A 24 -6.30 -19.05 2.25
CA HIS A 24 -7.15 -18.63 3.36
C HIS A 24 -8.41 -19.48 3.49
N GLY A 25 -8.60 -20.09 4.66
CA GLY A 25 -9.80 -20.85 4.99
C GLY A 25 -10.21 -21.84 3.89
N LYS A 26 -11.50 -21.84 3.53
CA LYS A 26 -12.06 -22.70 2.49
C LYS A 26 -12.11 -22.03 1.12
N TRP A 27 -11.08 -21.26 0.74
CA TRP A 27 -11.05 -20.48 -0.50
C TRP A 27 -11.50 -21.26 -1.74
N ARG A 28 -11.15 -22.56 -1.84
CA ARG A 28 -11.53 -23.44 -2.98
C ARG A 28 -13.03 -23.55 -3.23
N THR A 29 -13.85 -23.38 -2.19
CA THR A 29 -15.31 -23.48 -2.27
C THR A 29 -16.02 -22.22 -1.76
N HIS A 30 -15.27 -21.16 -1.44
CA HIS A 30 -15.82 -19.87 -1.02
C HIS A 30 -16.11 -19.02 -2.26
N ASN A 31 -17.39 -18.84 -2.60
CA ASN A 31 -17.83 -18.12 -3.80
C ASN A 31 -19.28 -17.65 -3.69
N ARG A 32 -19.72 -16.95 -4.73
CA ARG A 32 -21.06 -16.42 -4.94
C ARG A 32 -21.80 -17.10 -6.08
N ASN A 33 -21.54 -18.39 -6.35
CA ASN A 33 -22.19 -19.13 -7.45
C ASN A 33 -23.72 -19.18 -7.31
N THR A 34 -24.26 -18.98 -6.09
CA THR A 34 -25.70 -18.87 -5.86
C THR A 34 -26.33 -17.60 -6.47
N HIS A 35 -25.52 -16.60 -6.85
CA HIS A 35 -25.97 -15.36 -7.49
C HIS A 35 -25.86 -15.40 -9.02
N GLY A 36 -25.43 -16.53 -9.59
CA GLY A 36 -25.32 -16.70 -11.03
C GLY A 36 -24.19 -17.63 -11.41
N ASN A 37 -24.21 -18.05 -12.67
CA ASN A 37 -23.19 -18.94 -13.21
C ASN A 37 -21.81 -18.30 -13.08
N TRP A 38 -20.80 -19.14 -12.83
CA TRP A 38 -19.41 -18.77 -13.02
C TRP A 38 -18.93 -19.37 -14.35
N GLY A 39 -18.32 -18.52 -15.16
CA GLY A 39 -17.90 -18.87 -16.48
C GLY A 39 -19.03 -18.82 -17.52
N PRO A 40 -18.70 -18.96 -18.81
CA PRO A 40 -17.33 -19.11 -19.31
C PRO A 40 -16.47 -17.88 -18.97
N VAL A 41 -15.19 -18.14 -18.68
CA VAL A 41 -14.23 -17.10 -18.31
C VAL A 41 -13.51 -16.62 -19.58
N ASN A 42 -13.09 -15.37 -19.55
CA ASN A 42 -12.57 -14.66 -20.72
C ASN A 42 -11.33 -13.83 -20.42
N GLY A 43 -11.01 -13.58 -19.16
CA GLY A 43 -9.81 -12.79 -18.84
C GLY A 43 -9.45 -12.71 -17.37
N VAL A 44 -8.44 -11.89 -17.09
CA VAL A 44 -7.97 -11.55 -15.75
C VAL A 44 -8.21 -10.07 -15.52
N MET A 45 -8.85 -9.72 -14.40
CA MET A 45 -9.13 -8.34 -14.01
C MET A 45 -8.26 -7.93 -12.82
N ILE A 46 -7.56 -6.81 -12.98
CA ILE A 46 -6.68 -6.24 -11.96
C ILE A 46 -7.36 -5.05 -11.27
N HIS A 47 -7.35 -5.09 -9.95
CA HIS A 47 -7.89 -4.05 -9.07
C HIS A 47 -6.81 -3.50 -8.13
N HIS A 48 -7.09 -2.33 -7.54
CA HIS A 48 -6.45 -1.93 -6.30
C HIS A 48 -7.51 -1.86 -5.20
N THR A 49 -7.11 -2.22 -3.98
CA THR A 49 -8.05 -2.36 -2.85
C THR A 49 -8.63 -1.04 -2.33
N GLY A 50 -7.95 0.07 -2.60
CA GLY A 50 -8.24 1.36 -1.97
C GLY A 50 -7.61 1.46 -0.58
N PRO A 51 -8.02 2.44 0.24
CA PRO A 51 -7.48 2.65 1.58
C PRO A 51 -7.55 1.41 2.46
N TYR A 52 -6.50 1.16 3.24
CA TYR A 52 -6.41 0.03 4.16
C TYR A 52 -5.58 0.41 5.39
N SER A 53 -5.89 -0.20 6.54
CA SER A 53 -5.14 -0.02 7.79
C SER A 53 -3.99 -1.03 7.92
N SER A 54 -4.21 -2.27 7.50
CA SER A 54 -3.19 -3.32 7.46
C SER A 54 -3.42 -4.24 6.25
N GLU A 55 -2.35 -4.89 5.78
CA GLU A 55 -2.44 -5.81 4.63
C GLU A 55 -3.23 -7.08 4.98
N SER A 56 -3.09 -7.57 6.22
CA SER A 56 -3.83 -8.75 6.71
C SER A 56 -5.32 -8.47 6.82
N ASP A 57 -5.72 -7.32 7.36
CA ASP A 57 -7.14 -6.96 7.48
C ASP A 57 -7.75 -6.73 6.09
N MET A 58 -6.98 -6.18 5.15
CA MET A 58 -7.45 -6.00 3.78
C MET A 58 -7.61 -7.34 3.05
N ALA A 59 -6.69 -8.29 3.24
CA ALA A 59 -6.83 -9.63 2.70
C ALA A 59 -8.06 -10.35 3.28
N GLU A 60 -8.31 -10.19 4.59
CA GLU A 60 -9.49 -10.74 5.24
C GLU A 60 -10.77 -10.05 4.75
N LEU A 61 -10.78 -8.72 4.61
CA LEU A 61 -11.91 -7.98 4.03
C LEU A 61 -12.24 -8.46 2.62
N CYS A 62 -11.23 -8.70 1.78
CA CYS A 62 -11.45 -9.27 0.45
C CYS A 62 -12.01 -10.70 0.50
N ARG A 63 -11.69 -11.46 1.56
CA ARG A 63 -12.24 -12.81 1.78
C ARG A 63 -13.70 -12.76 2.24
N VAL A 64 -14.00 -12.00 3.28
CA VAL A 64 -15.34 -12.01 3.92
C VAL A 64 -16.31 -11.00 3.31
N GLY A 65 -15.81 -9.91 2.75
CA GLY A 65 -16.59 -8.75 2.31
C GLY A 65 -17.20 -7.97 3.48
N TYR A 66 -18.25 -7.22 3.18
CA TYR A 66 -19.03 -6.45 4.14
C TYR A 66 -20.53 -6.59 3.84
N GLN A 67 -21.41 -6.05 4.68
CA GLN A 67 -22.86 -6.31 4.57
C GLN A 67 -23.43 -6.02 3.18
N ASP A 68 -23.06 -4.89 2.58
CA ASP A 68 -23.58 -4.49 1.27
C ASP A 68 -22.84 -5.17 0.09
N LEU A 69 -21.64 -5.72 0.33
CA LEU A 69 -20.88 -6.47 -0.67
C LEU A 69 -20.24 -7.70 -0.02
N PRO A 70 -20.97 -8.81 0.12
CA PRO A 70 -20.43 -10.01 0.75
C PRO A 70 -19.34 -10.66 -0.11
N GLY A 71 -18.32 -11.19 0.56
CA GLY A 71 -17.18 -11.82 -0.09
C GLY A 71 -17.50 -13.19 -0.72
N PRO A 72 -16.56 -13.75 -1.49
CA PRO A 72 -15.25 -13.17 -1.79
C PRO A 72 -15.34 -12.00 -2.77
N LEU A 73 -14.48 -11.00 -2.56
CA LEU A 73 -14.35 -9.81 -3.41
C LEU A 73 -13.34 -10.00 -4.54
N CYS A 74 -12.69 -11.17 -4.62
CA CYS A 74 -11.76 -11.53 -5.68
C CYS A 74 -11.40 -13.02 -5.58
N HIS A 75 -10.60 -13.53 -6.53
CA HIS A 75 -10.04 -14.88 -6.46
C HIS A 75 -8.74 -14.89 -5.64
N GLY A 76 -7.95 -13.81 -5.75
CA GLY A 76 -6.73 -13.64 -4.98
C GLY A 76 -6.45 -12.18 -4.63
N VAL A 77 -5.80 -11.97 -3.50
CA VAL A 77 -5.27 -10.67 -3.07
C VAL A 77 -3.76 -10.68 -3.27
N ILE A 78 -3.19 -9.67 -3.91
CA ILE A 78 -1.73 -9.55 -4.07
C ILE A 78 -1.23 -8.49 -3.11
N ASP A 79 -0.53 -8.92 -2.07
CA ASP A 79 0.03 -8.05 -1.05
C ASP A 79 1.19 -7.20 -1.61
N ARG A 80 1.72 -6.28 -0.81
CA ARG A 80 2.78 -5.38 -1.28
C ARG A 80 4.13 -6.07 -1.47
N SER A 81 4.33 -7.25 -0.87
CA SER A 81 5.51 -8.10 -1.08
C SER A 81 5.45 -8.90 -2.38
N GLY A 82 4.26 -9.02 -2.98
CA GLY A 82 4.01 -9.87 -4.14
C GLY A 82 3.54 -11.29 -3.79
N THR A 83 3.13 -11.53 -2.55
CA THR A 83 2.49 -12.78 -2.14
C THR A 83 1.02 -12.77 -2.57
N VAL A 84 0.58 -13.89 -3.13
CA VAL A 84 -0.80 -14.09 -3.57
C VAL A 84 -1.59 -14.83 -2.50
N HIS A 85 -2.55 -14.15 -1.89
CA HIS A 85 -3.48 -14.70 -0.91
C HIS A 85 -4.74 -15.18 -1.60
N LEU A 86 -4.98 -16.49 -1.63
CA LEU A 86 -6.19 -17.08 -2.22
C LEU A 86 -7.33 -16.98 -1.23
N VAL A 87 -8.38 -16.25 -1.61
CA VAL A 87 -9.49 -15.89 -0.72
C VAL A 87 -10.84 -16.45 -1.18
N GLY A 88 -11.00 -16.76 -2.47
CA GLY A 88 -12.23 -17.33 -3.02
C GLY A 88 -12.02 -18.00 -4.37
N TYR A 89 -12.97 -18.85 -4.78
CA TYR A 89 -12.89 -19.55 -6.05
C TYR A 89 -14.26 -19.95 -6.60
N GLY A 90 -14.58 -19.43 -7.78
CA GLY A 90 -15.93 -19.41 -8.36
C GLY A 90 -16.33 -17.98 -8.72
N ARG A 91 -17.62 -17.70 -8.88
CA ARG A 91 -18.13 -16.34 -9.02
C ARG A 91 -17.72 -15.53 -7.78
N ALA A 92 -17.03 -14.42 -7.97
CA ALA A 92 -16.63 -13.49 -6.90
C ALA A 92 -17.20 -12.09 -7.20
N ASN A 93 -17.40 -11.27 -6.16
CA ASN A 93 -17.96 -9.93 -6.30
C ASN A 93 -16.84 -8.89 -6.50
N HIS A 94 -16.35 -8.76 -7.74
CA HIS A 94 -15.18 -7.92 -8.03
C HIS A 94 -15.41 -6.97 -9.21
N ALA A 95 -15.85 -7.49 -10.36
CA ALA A 95 -16.02 -6.72 -11.59
C ALA A 95 -17.34 -5.93 -11.60
N GLY A 96 -18.40 -6.48 -11.00
CA GLY A 96 -19.73 -5.87 -11.10
C GLY A 96 -20.24 -5.75 -12.54
N MET A 97 -21.18 -4.82 -12.75
CA MET A 97 -21.66 -4.47 -14.08
C MET A 97 -20.61 -3.63 -14.83
N GLY A 98 -20.42 -3.91 -16.12
CA GLY A 98 -19.60 -3.09 -17.01
C GLY A 98 -19.97 -3.32 -18.47
N ASP A 99 -19.07 -2.94 -19.36
CA ASP A 99 -19.40 -2.68 -20.75
C ASP A 99 -19.32 -3.93 -21.65
N THR A 100 -20.41 -4.27 -22.33
CA THR A 100 -20.46 -5.40 -23.27
C THR A 100 -19.41 -5.31 -24.38
N ASP A 101 -19.15 -4.12 -24.94
CA ASP A 101 -18.20 -3.96 -26.04
C ASP A 101 -16.77 -4.22 -25.57
N VAL A 102 -16.45 -3.85 -24.33
CA VAL A 102 -15.17 -4.20 -23.69
C VAL A 102 -15.06 -5.72 -23.54
N LEU A 103 -16.11 -6.41 -23.06
CA LEU A 103 -16.09 -7.87 -22.92
C LEU A 103 -15.85 -8.54 -24.27
N LEU A 104 -16.55 -8.10 -25.32
CA LEU A 104 -16.37 -8.64 -26.67
C LEU A 104 -14.95 -8.40 -27.20
N ALA A 105 -14.34 -7.25 -26.89
CA ALA A 105 -12.95 -6.97 -27.24
C ALA A 105 -11.96 -7.88 -26.51
N VAL A 106 -12.18 -8.15 -25.22
CA VAL A 106 -11.39 -9.13 -24.44
C VAL A 106 -11.55 -10.53 -25.02
N ILE A 107 -12.78 -10.96 -25.32
CA ILE A 107 -13.06 -12.28 -25.92
C ILE A 107 -12.32 -12.47 -27.25
N ALA A 108 -12.25 -11.41 -28.05
CA ALA A 108 -11.54 -11.40 -29.32
C ALA A 108 -10.04 -11.08 -29.19
N GLU A 109 -9.53 -10.91 -27.97
CA GLU A 109 -8.16 -10.54 -27.64
C GLU A 109 -7.63 -9.36 -28.47
N LYS A 110 -8.47 -8.31 -28.62
CA LYS A 110 -8.13 -7.12 -29.40
C LYS A 110 -7.04 -6.33 -28.69
N GLU A 111 -6.08 -5.84 -29.48
CA GLU A 111 -4.99 -4.99 -28.99
C GLU A 111 -5.50 -3.71 -28.32
N LYS A 112 -6.58 -3.13 -28.87
CA LYS A 112 -7.21 -1.91 -28.35
C LYS A 112 -8.61 -2.22 -27.85
N LEU A 113 -8.87 -1.80 -26.61
CA LEU A 113 -10.21 -1.83 -26.04
C LEU A 113 -11.02 -0.63 -26.56
N PRO A 114 -12.33 -0.80 -26.76
CA PRO A 114 -13.22 0.34 -26.96
C PRO A 114 -13.25 1.21 -25.70
N ARG A 115 -13.74 2.44 -25.86
CA ARG A 115 -14.05 3.27 -24.70
C ARG A 115 -15.22 2.61 -23.96
N ASP A 116 -15.08 2.47 -22.66
CA ASP A 116 -16.15 2.09 -21.76
C ASP A 116 -17.14 3.24 -21.61
N ASN A 117 -18.42 2.98 -21.86
CA ASN A 117 -19.50 3.94 -21.71
C ASN A 117 -20.81 3.33 -21.20
N GLU A 118 -20.84 2.02 -20.92
CA GLU A 118 -22.03 1.28 -20.48
C GLU A 118 -21.76 0.39 -19.25
N GLU A 119 -22.84 -0.05 -18.59
CA GLU A 119 -22.81 -0.97 -17.43
C GLU A 119 -23.94 -2.01 -17.57
N ASP A 120 -23.92 -2.77 -18.66
CA ASP A 120 -25.01 -3.66 -19.11
C ASP A 120 -24.67 -5.16 -19.02
N THR A 121 -23.42 -5.51 -18.72
CA THR A 121 -22.95 -6.90 -18.59
C THR A 121 -22.41 -7.23 -17.19
N ASP A 122 -22.84 -8.36 -16.60
CA ASP A 122 -22.27 -8.87 -15.33
C ASP A 122 -20.87 -9.46 -15.54
N GLY A 123 -19.83 -8.71 -15.19
CA GLY A 123 -18.44 -9.14 -15.31
C GLY A 123 -18.01 -10.20 -14.28
N ASN A 124 -18.72 -10.37 -13.17
CA ASN A 124 -18.30 -11.25 -12.06
C ASN A 124 -18.20 -12.73 -12.46
N ARG A 125 -18.88 -13.12 -13.55
CA ARG A 125 -18.80 -14.48 -14.09
C ARG A 125 -17.67 -14.67 -15.11
N HIS A 126 -17.18 -13.60 -15.72
CA HIS A 126 -16.32 -13.64 -16.91
C HIS A 126 -14.83 -13.51 -16.59
N PHE A 127 -14.47 -13.01 -15.41
CA PHE A 127 -13.08 -12.66 -15.10
C PHE A 127 -12.54 -13.38 -13.86
N TYR A 128 -11.24 -13.66 -13.88
CA TYR A 128 -10.47 -13.90 -12.66
C TYR A 128 -10.06 -12.56 -12.05
N GLY A 129 -10.74 -12.11 -11.00
CA GLY A 129 -10.40 -10.88 -10.28
C GLY A 129 -9.24 -11.03 -9.29
N PHE A 130 -8.33 -10.05 -9.30
CA PHE A 130 -7.26 -9.89 -8.30
C PHE A 130 -7.27 -8.50 -7.67
N GLU A 131 -7.42 -8.47 -6.35
CA GLU A 131 -7.31 -7.24 -5.55
C GLU A 131 -5.87 -7.02 -5.12
N CYS A 132 -5.23 -5.94 -5.55
CA CYS A 132 -3.83 -5.70 -5.25
C CYS A 132 -3.71 -4.60 -4.19
N ILE A 133 -3.13 -4.92 -3.03
CA ILE A 133 -3.17 -4.05 -1.84
C ILE A 133 -2.43 -2.74 -2.12
N ASN A 134 -3.22 -1.70 -2.38
CA ASN A 134 -2.75 -0.38 -2.75
C ASN A 134 -3.89 0.63 -2.59
N THR A 135 -3.58 1.84 -2.12
CA THR A 135 -4.55 2.94 -1.99
C THR A 135 -5.04 3.51 -3.33
N GLY A 136 -4.42 3.11 -4.45
CA GLY A 136 -4.66 3.64 -5.79
C GLY A 136 -3.84 4.89 -6.12
N SER A 137 -3.28 5.52 -5.09
CA SER A 137 -2.45 6.73 -5.20
C SER A 137 -1.03 6.53 -4.70
N GLN A 138 -0.78 5.47 -3.93
CA GLN A 138 0.55 5.15 -3.43
C GLN A 138 1.37 4.34 -4.44
N PRO A 139 2.71 4.45 -4.41
CA PRO A 139 3.57 3.69 -5.30
C PRO A 139 3.34 2.17 -5.20
N TRP A 140 3.36 1.53 -6.37
CA TRP A 140 3.35 0.09 -6.53
C TRP A 140 4.76 -0.48 -6.35
N PRO A 141 5.02 -1.37 -5.37
CA PRO A 141 6.28 -2.07 -5.25
C PRO A 141 6.58 -2.92 -6.50
N SER A 142 7.83 -2.95 -6.94
CA SER A 142 8.25 -3.73 -8.11
C SER A 142 7.93 -5.22 -7.99
N ALA A 143 8.06 -5.77 -6.78
CA ALA A 143 7.72 -7.16 -6.47
C ALA A 143 6.21 -7.42 -6.60
N GLN A 144 5.36 -6.51 -6.10
CA GLN A 144 3.90 -6.58 -6.28
C GLN A 144 3.54 -6.53 -7.77
N LEU A 145 4.09 -5.58 -8.54
CA LEU A 145 3.85 -5.49 -9.99
C LEU A 145 4.33 -6.76 -10.73
N ASP A 146 5.41 -7.40 -10.27
CA ASP A 146 5.91 -8.66 -10.86
C ASP A 146 4.94 -9.80 -10.60
N ALA A 147 4.50 -9.92 -9.34
CA ALA A 147 3.53 -10.91 -8.93
C ALA A 147 2.22 -10.75 -9.68
N MET A 148 1.72 -9.52 -9.84
CA MET A 148 0.52 -9.21 -10.64
C MET A 148 0.67 -9.72 -12.08
N ALA A 149 1.79 -9.39 -12.75
CA ALA A 149 2.01 -9.78 -14.13
C ALA A 149 2.23 -11.29 -14.30
N ARG A 150 2.95 -11.95 -13.38
CA ARG A 150 3.15 -13.42 -13.38
C ARG A 150 1.86 -14.17 -13.10
N THR A 151 1.03 -13.66 -12.20
CA THR A 151 -0.29 -14.20 -11.89
C THR A 151 -1.16 -14.18 -13.15
N ALA A 152 -1.29 -13.01 -13.79
CA ALA A 152 -2.08 -12.86 -15.01
C ALA A 152 -1.53 -13.74 -16.15
N ALA A 153 -0.21 -13.74 -16.35
CA ALA A 153 0.44 -14.57 -17.37
C ALA A 153 0.25 -16.07 -17.13
N ALA A 154 0.29 -16.54 -15.87
CA ALA A 154 0.07 -17.95 -15.53
C ALA A 154 -1.33 -18.41 -15.90
N ILE A 155 -2.34 -17.58 -15.64
CA ILE A 155 -3.73 -17.87 -15.99
C ILE A 155 -3.91 -17.81 -17.51
N CYS A 156 -3.34 -16.81 -18.18
CA CYS A 156 -3.41 -16.70 -19.64
C CYS A 156 -2.80 -17.93 -20.32
N ARG A 157 -1.60 -18.36 -19.90
CA ARG A 157 -0.96 -19.60 -20.40
C ARG A 157 -1.84 -20.83 -20.20
N ALA A 158 -2.53 -20.93 -19.06
CA ALA A 158 -3.38 -22.07 -18.76
C ALA A 158 -4.63 -22.17 -19.66
N HIS A 159 -5.11 -21.03 -20.17
CA HIS A 159 -6.24 -20.94 -21.09
C HIS A 159 -5.84 -20.82 -22.56
N GLY A 160 -4.56 -20.64 -22.86
CA GLY A 160 -4.08 -20.35 -24.22
C GLY A 160 -4.37 -18.90 -24.67
N TRP A 161 -4.58 -17.99 -23.73
CA TRP A 161 -4.79 -16.56 -23.98
C TRP A 161 -3.47 -15.80 -24.12
N ASN A 162 -3.53 -14.65 -24.78
CA ASN A 162 -2.49 -13.64 -24.82
C ASN A 162 -2.75 -12.51 -23.79
N GLU A 163 -1.86 -11.52 -23.72
CA GLU A 163 -1.91 -10.41 -22.78
C GLU A 163 -3.16 -9.52 -22.90
N HIS A 164 -3.84 -9.51 -24.04
CA HIS A 164 -5.06 -8.72 -24.26
C HIS A 164 -6.29 -9.29 -23.53
N SER A 165 -6.18 -10.51 -22.99
CA SER A 165 -7.15 -11.05 -22.03
C SER A 165 -7.02 -10.44 -20.61
N VAL A 166 -6.11 -9.48 -20.41
CA VAL A 166 -5.87 -8.83 -19.11
C VAL A 166 -6.31 -7.38 -19.15
N ILE A 167 -7.16 -6.99 -18.19
CA ILE A 167 -7.72 -5.64 -18.11
C ILE A 167 -7.66 -5.08 -16.68
N GLY A 168 -7.63 -3.76 -16.57
CA GLY A 168 -7.93 -3.05 -15.34
C GLY A 168 -9.43 -2.78 -15.23
N HIS A 169 -9.96 -2.64 -14.02
CA HIS A 169 -11.37 -2.31 -13.81
C HIS A 169 -11.78 -0.97 -14.45
N LYS A 170 -10.84 -0.03 -14.55
CA LYS A 170 -10.98 1.27 -15.21
C LYS A 170 -11.11 1.21 -16.72
N GLU A 171 -10.85 0.05 -17.31
CA GLU A 171 -11.11 -0.22 -18.72
C GLU A 171 -12.41 -1.01 -18.90
N TRP A 172 -13.03 -1.48 -17.80
CA TRP A 172 -14.26 -2.26 -17.79
C TRP A 172 -15.51 -1.41 -17.61
N LYS A 173 -15.41 -0.32 -16.83
CA LYS A 173 -16.55 0.56 -16.57
C LYS A 173 -16.18 2.02 -16.23
N PRO A 174 -17.01 3.01 -16.63
CA PRO A 174 -16.63 4.42 -16.54
C PRO A 174 -16.43 4.94 -15.12
N SER A 175 -17.13 4.35 -14.15
CA SER A 175 -17.19 4.85 -12.78
C SER A 175 -15.96 4.45 -11.94
N LYS A 176 -15.00 3.72 -12.49
CA LYS A 176 -13.93 3.07 -11.72
C LYS A 176 -12.55 3.52 -12.15
N PRO A 177 -11.71 4.03 -11.23
CA PRO A 177 -10.35 4.45 -11.56
C PRO A 177 -9.28 3.35 -11.34
N ASP A 178 -9.66 2.15 -10.88
CA ASP A 178 -8.73 1.08 -10.51
C ASP A 178 -8.25 0.21 -11.69
N PRO A 179 -6.96 -0.19 -11.75
CA PRO A 179 -5.88 0.12 -10.83
C PRO A 179 -5.28 1.52 -11.09
N GLY A 180 -5.21 2.32 -10.03
CA GLY A 180 -4.68 3.69 -10.10
C GLY A 180 -3.17 3.69 -10.34
N GLY A 181 -2.70 4.60 -11.22
CA GLY A 181 -1.27 4.78 -11.48
C GLY A 181 -0.58 3.66 -12.29
N ILE A 182 -1.32 2.66 -12.79
CA ILE A 182 -0.79 1.64 -13.71
C ILE A 182 -1.22 1.98 -15.12
N ASP A 183 -0.27 2.13 -16.04
CA ASP A 183 -0.56 2.11 -17.48
C ASP A 183 -0.83 0.65 -17.89
N MET A 184 -2.01 0.38 -18.44
CA MET A 184 -2.44 -0.98 -18.73
C MET A 184 -1.76 -1.55 -19.97
N ASP A 185 -1.30 -0.73 -20.91
CA ASP A 185 -0.54 -1.20 -22.07
C ASP A 185 0.87 -1.62 -21.64
N ASP A 186 1.52 -0.85 -20.78
CA ASP A 186 2.79 -1.25 -20.16
C ASP A 186 2.65 -2.51 -19.30
N PHE A 187 1.54 -2.63 -18.56
CA PHE A 187 1.24 -3.81 -17.77
C PHE A 187 1.04 -5.05 -18.64
N ARG A 188 0.25 -4.96 -19.72
CA ARG A 188 0.07 -6.04 -20.70
C ARG A 188 1.39 -6.42 -21.37
N ALA A 189 2.23 -5.44 -21.73
CA ALA A 189 3.56 -5.73 -22.26
C ALA A 189 4.43 -6.52 -21.26
N ARG A 190 4.25 -6.30 -19.94
CA ARG A 190 4.90 -7.12 -18.91
C ARG A 190 4.31 -8.52 -18.83
N VAL A 191 3.00 -8.66 -18.87
CA VAL A 191 2.32 -9.98 -18.95
C VAL A 191 2.84 -10.77 -20.14
N ALA A 192 2.90 -10.16 -21.33
CA ALA A 192 3.39 -10.78 -22.56
C ALA A 192 4.81 -11.35 -22.40
N ARG A 193 5.72 -10.63 -21.71
CA ARG A 193 7.06 -11.13 -21.39
C ARG A 193 7.02 -12.38 -20.51
N HIS A 194 6.17 -12.39 -19.49
CA HIS A 194 6.04 -13.58 -18.64
C HIS A 194 5.34 -14.75 -19.34
N ILE A 195 4.41 -14.50 -20.26
CA ILE A 195 3.81 -15.54 -21.11
C ILE A 195 4.89 -16.24 -21.93
N LYS A 196 5.81 -15.49 -22.56
CA LYS A 196 6.90 -16.04 -23.38
C LYS A 196 7.98 -16.79 -22.59
N ASN A 197 8.21 -16.44 -21.32
CA ASN A 197 9.32 -16.95 -20.52
C ASN A 197 8.94 -18.12 -19.57
N ASP A 198 7.83 -18.83 -19.81
CA ASP A 198 7.32 -19.94 -18.99
C ASP A 198 7.21 -19.65 -17.47
N GLY A 199 7.10 -18.38 -17.08
CA GLY A 199 7.06 -18.00 -15.66
C GLY A 199 8.38 -18.18 -14.90
N LYS A 200 9.51 -18.43 -15.58
CA LYS A 200 10.83 -18.24 -14.96
C LYS A 200 10.97 -16.76 -14.58
N ALA A 201 11.41 -16.50 -13.35
CA ALA A 201 11.76 -15.16 -12.92
C ALA A 201 12.72 -14.56 -13.95
N PRO A 202 12.51 -13.31 -14.41
CA PRO A 202 13.53 -12.63 -15.20
C PRO A 202 14.82 -12.59 -14.37
N ASP A 203 15.98 -12.74 -15.01
CA ASP A 203 17.23 -12.27 -14.43
C ASP A 203 17.00 -10.82 -13.94
N GLU A 204 17.54 -10.50 -12.75
CA GLU A 204 17.42 -9.18 -12.13
C GLU A 204 17.49 -8.06 -13.16
N PRO A 205 16.66 -6.99 -13.05
CA PRO A 205 16.78 -5.86 -13.96
C PRO A 205 18.17 -5.25 -13.84
N LYS A 206 19.01 -5.42 -14.87
CA LYS A 206 20.10 -4.48 -15.14
C LYS A 206 19.50 -3.07 -15.24
N PRO A 207 20.15 -2.05 -14.66
CA PRO A 207 19.71 -0.67 -14.83
C PRO A 207 19.90 -0.28 -16.30
N ASP A 208 18.82 0.07 -17.00
CA ASP A 208 18.69 1.31 -17.77
C ASP A 208 17.55 1.24 -18.81
N LEU A 209 16.67 2.25 -18.78
CA LEU A 209 16.24 2.93 -20.00
C LEU A 209 16.64 4.41 -19.86
N LYS A 210 17.87 4.70 -20.28
CA LYS A 210 18.27 6.05 -20.70
C LYS A 210 17.77 6.30 -22.13
N PRO A 211 17.31 7.51 -22.49
CA PRO A 211 16.97 7.85 -23.87
C PRO A 211 18.18 7.77 -24.81
N LYS A 212 17.97 7.30 -26.05
CA LYS A 212 18.99 7.08 -27.10
C LYS A 212 19.79 8.35 -27.46
N PRO A 213 21.12 8.25 -27.71
CA PRO A 213 21.94 9.35 -28.28
C PRO A 213 21.92 9.42 -29.81
N LYS A 214 22.12 10.63 -30.38
CA LYS A 214 22.38 10.93 -31.81
C LYS A 214 23.86 10.61 -32.20
N PRO A 215 24.20 10.46 -33.51
CA PRO A 215 25.38 9.72 -33.99
C PRO A 215 26.75 10.43 -33.85
N LYS A 216 27.83 9.62 -33.85
CA LYS A 216 29.27 9.93 -33.56
C LYS A 216 30.04 10.68 -34.67
N PRO A 217 31.12 11.41 -34.31
CA PRO A 217 32.51 10.99 -34.57
C PRO A 217 33.45 11.28 -33.36
N ASP A 218 34.62 10.70 -33.06
CA ASP A 218 35.64 9.84 -33.71
C ASP A 218 36.47 9.13 -32.57
N PRO A 219 37.58 8.38 -32.80
CA PRO A 219 38.00 7.26 -31.94
C PRO A 219 38.66 7.61 -30.59
N LYS A 220 38.51 6.66 -29.66
CA LYS A 220 38.90 6.67 -28.24
C LYS A 220 40.43 6.50 -28.04
N PRO A 221 41.09 7.29 -27.16
CA PRO A 221 42.36 6.89 -26.55
C PRO A 221 42.11 6.02 -25.31
N GLU A 222 43.00 5.06 -25.06
CA GLU A 222 42.94 4.07 -23.98
C GLU A 222 42.86 4.67 -22.56
N PRO A 223 42.24 3.97 -21.57
CA PRO A 223 42.08 4.50 -20.23
C PRO A 223 43.36 4.36 -19.39
N GLY A 224 43.83 5.49 -18.86
CA GLY A 224 44.82 5.54 -17.78
C GLY A 224 44.26 5.14 -16.40
N PRO A 225 45.14 5.02 -15.38
CA PRO A 225 44.81 4.41 -14.09
C PRO A 225 43.80 5.25 -13.26
N LYS A 226 42.88 4.57 -12.57
CA LYS A 226 41.80 5.18 -11.76
C LYS A 226 42.37 6.05 -10.61
N PRO A 227 41.85 7.28 -10.38
CA PRO A 227 42.14 8.04 -9.17
C PRO A 227 41.17 7.73 -8.03
N ASP A 228 41.64 7.94 -6.80
CA ASP A 228 40.95 7.66 -5.53
C ASP A 228 39.61 8.42 -5.35
N PRO A 229 38.66 7.90 -4.54
CA PRO A 229 37.35 8.50 -4.35
C PRO A 229 37.43 9.91 -3.71
N LYS A 230 36.82 10.90 -4.37
CA LYS A 230 36.67 12.26 -3.83
C LYS A 230 35.67 12.31 -2.67
N PRO A 231 35.81 13.26 -1.72
CA PRO A 231 34.90 13.44 -0.60
C PRO A 231 33.46 13.67 -1.05
N VAL A 232 32.51 12.98 -0.41
CA VAL A 232 31.08 13.13 -0.67
C VAL A 232 30.60 14.47 -0.10
N PRO A 233 29.97 15.37 -0.89
CA PRO A 233 29.53 16.67 -0.41
C PRO A 233 28.42 16.54 0.65
N LYS A 234 28.45 17.37 1.70
CA LYS A 234 27.52 17.34 2.85
C LYS A 234 26.07 17.70 2.48
N TYR A 235 25.87 18.55 1.45
CA TYR A 235 24.57 19.01 1.01
C TYR A 235 24.25 18.50 -0.39
N ALA A 236 22.98 18.19 -0.62
CA ALA A 236 22.50 17.73 -1.91
C ALA A 236 22.61 18.86 -2.95
N ALA A 237 23.25 18.57 -4.09
CA ALA A 237 23.25 19.48 -5.23
C ALA A 237 21.81 19.74 -5.70
N TYR A 238 21.56 20.94 -6.22
CA TYR A 238 20.26 21.30 -6.77
C TYR A 238 19.97 20.45 -8.02
N PRO A 239 18.87 19.67 -8.04
CA PRO A 239 18.62 18.71 -9.12
C PRO A 239 17.96 19.32 -10.37
N GLY A 240 17.75 20.65 -10.40
CA GLY A 240 17.07 21.37 -11.47
C GLY A 240 15.55 21.49 -11.24
N LYS A 241 14.93 22.53 -11.83
CA LYS A 241 13.51 22.84 -11.60
C LYS A 241 12.57 21.72 -12.05
N ASP A 242 12.86 21.09 -13.20
CA ASP A 242 12.01 20.06 -13.81
C ASP A 242 12.02 18.75 -13.01
N PHE A 243 12.92 18.63 -12.03
CA PHE A 243 12.94 17.54 -11.07
C PHE A 243 11.66 17.53 -10.22
N PHE A 244 11.16 18.70 -9.82
CA PHE A 244 10.05 18.86 -8.89
C PHE A 244 8.72 18.88 -9.63
N ARG A 245 8.30 17.69 -10.06
CA ARG A 245 7.05 17.45 -10.79
C ARG A 245 6.20 16.43 -10.07
N ALA A 246 4.88 16.55 -10.20
CA ALA A 246 3.93 15.68 -9.52
C ALA A 246 4.28 14.20 -9.71
N GLY A 247 4.27 13.43 -8.61
CA GLY A 247 4.57 12.00 -8.63
C GLY A 247 6.07 11.64 -8.67
N ARG A 248 6.99 12.61 -8.80
CA ARG A 248 8.43 12.32 -8.70
C ARG A 248 8.78 11.87 -7.29
N SER A 249 9.32 10.66 -7.15
CA SER A 249 9.88 10.17 -5.89
C SER A 249 11.41 10.33 -5.85
N SER A 250 11.94 10.78 -4.71
CA SER A 250 13.37 10.80 -4.43
C SER A 250 13.67 10.99 -2.94
N PRO A 251 14.71 10.35 -2.38
CA PRO A 251 15.14 10.61 -1.00
C PRO A 251 15.53 12.08 -0.74
N VAL A 252 15.93 12.82 -1.79
CA VAL A 252 16.22 14.25 -1.69
C VAL A 252 14.96 15.07 -1.36
N ILE A 253 13.78 14.61 -1.77
CA ILE A 253 12.50 15.26 -1.46
C ILE A 253 12.16 15.05 0.02
N THR A 254 12.41 13.85 0.58
CA THR A 254 12.28 13.60 2.02
C THR A 254 13.24 14.48 2.82
N ALA A 255 14.51 14.57 2.40
CA ALA A 255 15.51 15.39 3.07
C ALA A 255 15.12 16.88 3.00
N MET A 256 14.57 17.34 1.87
CA MET A 256 14.04 18.69 1.70
C MET A 256 12.83 18.93 2.62
N ALA A 257 11.87 18.00 2.66
CA ALA A 257 10.67 18.13 3.48
C ALA A 257 11.01 18.24 4.98
N LYS A 258 11.95 17.42 5.46
CA LYS A 258 12.51 17.52 6.83
C LYS A 258 13.09 18.90 7.11
N ARG A 259 13.74 19.50 6.12
CA ARG A 259 14.32 20.84 6.27
C ARG A 259 13.27 21.94 6.24
N LEU A 260 12.22 21.81 5.42
CA LEU A 260 11.08 22.73 5.41
C LEU A 260 10.35 22.73 6.76
N ILE A 261 10.17 21.55 7.37
CA ILE A 261 9.63 21.41 8.74
C ILE A 261 10.56 22.11 9.74
N ALA A 262 11.87 21.88 9.66
CA ALA A 262 12.83 22.53 10.55
C ALA A 262 12.92 24.06 10.35
N GLU A 263 12.45 24.57 9.22
CA GLU A 263 12.27 25.99 8.93
C GLU A 263 10.89 26.51 9.34
N GLY A 264 10.01 25.68 9.91
CA GLY A 264 8.63 26.04 10.27
C GLY A 264 7.76 26.41 9.07
N CYS A 265 8.09 25.88 7.90
CA CYS A 265 7.39 26.12 6.63
C CYS A 265 6.59 24.88 6.22
N ASP A 266 6.13 24.08 7.18
CA ASP A 266 5.33 22.90 6.92
C ASP A 266 3.88 23.26 6.57
N SER A 267 3.35 22.58 5.55
CA SER A 267 1.95 22.67 5.14
C SER A 267 1.45 21.26 4.79
N TYR A 268 1.85 20.31 5.64
CA TYR A 268 1.59 18.90 5.48
C TYR A 268 0.48 18.45 6.43
N ASP A 269 -0.54 17.82 5.89
CA ASP A 269 -1.64 17.24 6.66
C ASP A 269 -1.25 15.89 7.30
N ALA A 270 -0.11 15.31 6.87
CA ALA A 270 0.48 14.07 7.36
C ALA A 270 2.02 14.10 7.14
N PRO A 271 2.82 13.24 7.81
CA PRO A 271 4.27 13.24 7.65
C PRO A 271 4.71 13.12 6.18
N PRO A 272 5.57 14.04 5.67
CA PRO A 272 5.90 14.08 4.25
C PRO A 272 6.84 12.94 3.83
N GLY A 273 6.43 12.24 2.77
CA GLY A 273 7.20 11.16 2.14
C GLY A 273 8.16 11.63 1.03
N PRO A 274 8.84 10.70 0.33
CA PRO A 274 9.80 11.02 -0.74
C PRO A 274 9.16 11.51 -2.05
N VAL A 275 7.83 11.56 -2.14
CA VAL A 275 7.11 11.88 -3.39
C VAL A 275 6.71 13.35 -3.42
N TRP A 276 7.17 14.06 -4.43
CA TRP A 276 6.76 15.44 -4.70
C TRP A 276 5.24 15.50 -4.94
N ASN A 277 4.57 16.32 -4.14
CA ASN A 277 3.12 16.52 -4.18
C ASN A 277 2.77 17.96 -3.81
N GLU A 278 1.47 18.25 -3.75
CA GLU A 278 0.98 19.59 -3.44
C GLU A 278 1.39 20.09 -2.05
N GLY A 279 1.45 19.22 -1.04
CA GLY A 279 1.96 19.58 0.28
C GLY A 279 3.41 20.05 0.24
N HIS A 280 4.26 19.41 -0.56
CA HIS A 280 5.64 19.86 -0.78
C HIS A 280 5.69 21.20 -1.50
N ARG A 281 4.87 21.40 -2.54
CA ARG A 281 4.78 22.67 -3.27
C ARG A 281 4.37 23.81 -2.34
N ARG A 282 3.30 23.65 -1.56
CA ARG A 282 2.82 24.65 -0.60
C ARG A 282 3.86 24.95 0.49
N SER A 283 4.46 23.91 1.05
CA SER A 283 5.51 24.06 2.08
C SER A 283 6.73 24.81 1.52
N TYR A 284 7.11 24.54 0.27
CA TYR A 284 8.20 25.25 -0.38
C TYR A 284 7.82 26.69 -0.74
N ALA A 285 6.56 26.95 -1.12
CA ALA A 285 6.04 28.29 -1.35
C ALA A 285 6.10 29.12 -0.05
N ALA A 286 5.70 28.53 1.08
CA ALA A 286 5.84 29.15 2.39
C ALA A 286 7.31 29.49 2.72
N TYR A 287 8.23 28.59 2.38
CA TYR A 287 9.67 28.84 2.53
C TYR A 287 10.19 29.95 1.62
N GLN A 288 9.75 30.02 0.36
CA GLN A 288 10.08 31.12 -0.56
C GLN A 288 9.58 32.46 -0.02
N ILE A 289 8.36 32.50 0.52
CA ILE A 289 7.80 33.70 1.18
C ILE A 289 8.65 34.10 2.39
N LYS A 290 9.00 33.13 3.25
CA LYS A 290 9.89 33.36 4.41
C LYS A 290 11.28 33.88 3.99
N ALA A 291 11.77 33.46 2.83
CA ALA A 291 13.04 33.91 2.26
C ALA A 291 12.96 35.25 1.51
N GLY A 292 11.80 35.93 1.53
CA GLY A 292 11.59 37.27 0.95
C GLY A 292 11.12 37.28 -0.50
N HIS A 293 10.70 36.14 -1.06
CA HIS A 293 10.13 36.06 -2.41
C HIS A 293 8.61 36.27 -2.35
N HIS A 294 8.03 36.94 -3.35
CA HIS A 294 6.60 37.24 -3.39
C HIS A 294 6.01 37.05 -4.79
N GLY A 295 4.69 36.88 -4.86
CA GLY A 295 3.95 36.73 -6.13
C GLY A 295 4.44 35.51 -6.93
N ALA A 296 4.68 35.69 -8.24
CA ALA A 296 5.14 34.62 -9.11
C ALA A 296 6.51 34.02 -8.75
N ALA A 297 7.30 34.71 -7.90
CA ALA A 297 8.59 34.19 -7.42
C ALA A 297 8.46 33.23 -6.22
N ALA A 298 7.26 33.05 -5.66
CA ALA A 298 6.94 32.12 -4.58
C ALA A 298 5.93 31.04 -5.07
N ASP A 299 6.24 30.43 -6.21
CA ASP A 299 5.42 29.44 -6.90
C ASP A 299 5.41 28.03 -6.26
N GLY A 300 6.24 27.82 -5.25
CA GLY A 300 6.45 26.55 -4.58
C GLY A 300 7.34 25.57 -5.33
N ILE A 301 7.98 25.99 -6.42
CA ILE A 301 8.95 25.17 -7.15
C ILE A 301 10.38 25.54 -6.72
N PRO A 302 11.21 24.60 -6.25
CA PRO A 302 12.55 24.91 -5.82
C PRO A 302 13.42 25.51 -6.92
N GLY A 303 13.99 26.68 -6.65
CA GLY A 303 15.01 27.34 -7.48
C GLY A 303 16.43 27.11 -6.93
N GLN A 304 17.45 27.38 -7.75
CA GLN A 304 18.86 27.15 -7.37
C GLN A 304 19.26 27.93 -6.10
N GLU A 305 18.86 29.20 -5.99
CA GLU A 305 19.19 30.05 -4.86
C GLU A 305 18.46 29.64 -3.57
N THR A 306 17.15 29.36 -3.66
CA THR A 306 16.35 28.93 -2.51
C THR A 306 16.75 27.53 -2.05
N TRP A 307 17.15 26.64 -2.96
CA TRP A 307 17.70 25.32 -2.64
C TRP A 307 19.01 25.40 -1.88
N ALA A 308 19.94 26.26 -2.34
CA ALA A 308 21.21 26.48 -1.67
C ALA A 308 21.02 27.02 -0.25
N LYS A 309 20.08 27.95 -0.05
CA LYS A 309 19.72 28.49 1.27
C LYS A 309 19.06 27.45 2.18
N LEU A 310 18.25 26.54 1.63
CA LEU A 310 17.55 25.53 2.40
C LEU A 310 18.53 24.54 3.05
N ARG A 311 19.68 24.25 2.42
CA ARG A 311 20.73 23.33 2.93
C ARG A 311 20.22 21.90 3.15
N VAL A 312 19.61 21.32 2.12
CA VAL A 312 19.17 19.92 2.10
C VAL A 312 20.37 18.98 2.22
N LEU A 313 20.34 18.04 3.18
CA LEU A 313 21.45 17.10 3.40
C LEU A 313 21.60 16.11 2.24
N HIS A 314 22.85 15.82 1.87
CA HIS A 314 23.14 14.76 0.90
C HIS A 314 22.93 13.39 1.56
N GLN A 315 22.15 12.53 0.92
CA GLN A 315 21.96 11.16 1.41
C GLN A 315 22.96 10.22 0.74
N ALA A 316 23.88 9.67 1.54
CA ALA A 316 24.62 8.47 1.16
C ALA A 316 23.68 7.27 1.22
N SER A 317 23.75 6.40 0.22
CA SER A 317 22.98 5.14 0.14
C SER A 317 23.03 4.38 1.46
N ALA A 318 21.87 4.11 2.07
CA ALA A 318 21.79 3.28 3.26
C ALA A 318 22.20 1.84 2.92
N ALA A 319 23.34 1.41 3.44
CA ALA A 319 23.68 -0.01 3.55
C ALA A 319 22.81 -0.66 4.65
N GLU A 320 22.50 -1.94 4.47
CA GLU A 320 21.74 -2.78 5.41
C GLU A 320 22.30 -2.72 6.85
N PRO A 321 21.45 -2.89 7.89
CA PRO A 321 21.92 -2.89 9.26
C PRO A 321 22.63 -4.19 9.57
N THR A 322 23.92 -4.11 9.90
CA THR A 322 24.65 -5.21 10.54
C THR A 322 24.18 -5.39 12.00
N PRO A 323 24.22 -6.62 12.53
CA PRO A 323 23.80 -6.88 13.90
C PRO A 323 24.92 -6.49 14.86
N ASN A 324 24.62 -5.74 15.92
CA ASN A 324 25.43 -5.80 17.14
C ASN A 324 24.68 -5.39 18.41
N LYS A 325 25.22 -5.97 19.49
CA LYS A 325 24.74 -6.24 20.86
C LYS A 325 24.87 -5.02 21.81
N PRO A 326 24.61 -5.16 23.13
CA PRO A 326 23.56 -4.47 23.88
C PRO A 326 24.04 -3.25 24.69
N ASP A 327 23.04 -2.58 25.25
CA ASP A 327 23.05 -1.60 26.35
C ASP A 327 23.57 -0.18 26.05
N GLN A 328 22.66 0.80 26.17
CA GLN A 328 22.78 1.93 27.10
C GLN A 328 21.42 2.60 27.27
N GLU A 329 20.93 2.48 28.50
CA GLU A 329 19.77 3.11 29.11
C GLU A 329 19.80 4.63 28.94
N ASN A 330 18.75 5.19 28.33
CA ASN A 330 18.34 6.59 28.52
C ASN A 330 16.81 6.65 28.46
N ASP A 331 16.26 7.19 29.53
CA ASP A 331 14.86 7.23 29.99
C ASP A 331 13.86 7.83 28.95
N PRO A 332 12.71 7.17 28.63
CA PRO A 332 11.70 7.72 27.74
C PRO A 332 10.45 8.19 28.50
N MET A 333 10.08 9.45 28.30
CA MET A 333 8.70 9.92 28.47
C MET A 333 8.22 10.46 27.12
N PRO A 334 7.73 9.59 26.22
CA PRO A 334 6.34 9.73 25.72
C PRO A 334 5.60 8.42 25.40
N GLN A 335 6.20 7.23 25.53
CA GLN A 335 5.55 5.95 25.18
C GLN A 335 4.55 5.46 26.25
N ALA A 336 4.85 5.68 27.53
CA ALA A 336 3.96 5.29 28.62
C ALA A 336 2.60 6.02 28.54
N LEU A 337 2.60 7.30 28.15
CA LEU A 337 1.38 8.08 27.97
C LEU A 337 0.52 7.56 26.82
N ALA A 338 1.15 7.11 25.73
CA ALA A 338 0.44 6.53 24.59
C ALA A 338 -0.21 5.17 24.94
N ASP A 339 0.51 4.31 25.66
CA ASP A 339 0.00 3.00 26.11
C ASP A 339 -1.16 3.15 27.13
N VAL A 340 -1.10 4.18 27.98
CA VAL A 340 -2.19 4.50 28.92
C VAL A 340 -3.42 5.04 28.19
N ALA A 341 -3.23 5.88 27.17
CA ALA A 341 -4.33 6.39 26.35
C ALA A 341 -5.03 5.25 25.58
N GLU A 342 -4.26 4.38 24.94
CA GLU A 342 -4.78 3.24 24.17
C GLU A 342 -5.60 2.28 25.04
N ARG A 343 -5.08 1.90 26.22
CA ARG A 343 -5.77 0.99 27.15
C ARG A 343 -7.02 1.61 27.77
N THR A 344 -7.01 2.93 28.01
CA THR A 344 -8.18 3.66 28.51
C THR A 344 -9.31 3.68 27.48
N ILE A 345 -8.96 3.93 26.21
CA ILE A 345 -9.92 3.92 25.10
C ILE A 345 -10.49 2.51 24.88
N ALA A 346 -9.65 1.47 24.89
CA ALA A 346 -10.09 0.09 24.74
C ALA A 346 -11.05 -0.33 25.87
N THR A 347 -10.74 0.04 27.11
CA THR A 347 -11.59 -0.28 28.28
C THR A 347 -12.94 0.43 28.21
N TYR A 348 -12.98 1.68 27.73
CA TYR A 348 -14.21 2.41 27.50
C TYR A 348 -15.10 1.73 26.45
N PHE A 349 -14.54 1.41 25.28
CA PHE A 349 -15.27 0.76 24.20
C PHE A 349 -15.81 -0.62 24.60
N GLN A 350 -15.01 -1.43 25.28
CA GLN A 350 -15.44 -2.74 25.78
C GLN A 350 -16.60 -2.62 26.77
N SER A 351 -16.57 -1.61 27.65
CA SER A 351 -17.61 -1.38 28.65
C SER A 351 -18.92 -0.89 28.01
N VAL A 352 -18.85 -0.03 26.99
CA VAL A 352 -20.02 0.42 26.19
C VAL A 352 -20.67 -0.76 25.48
N LEU A 353 -19.87 -1.57 24.77
CA LEU A 353 -20.37 -2.73 24.03
C LEU A 353 -21.00 -3.78 24.96
N GLY A 354 -20.40 -4.01 26.14
CA GLY A 354 -20.96 -4.90 27.16
C GLY A 354 -22.30 -4.42 27.70
N LEU A 355 -22.44 -3.12 27.98
CA LEU A 355 -23.71 -2.53 28.46
C LEU A 355 -24.79 -2.57 27.37
N MET A 356 -24.42 -2.31 26.11
CA MET A 356 -25.35 -2.39 24.99
C MET A 356 -25.83 -3.83 24.77
N ALA A 357 -24.93 -4.81 24.81
CA ALA A 357 -25.29 -6.23 24.72
C ALA A 357 -26.20 -6.67 25.89
N ALA A 358 -25.89 -6.25 27.12
CA ALA A 358 -26.72 -6.53 28.29
C ALA A 358 -28.11 -5.87 28.21
N SER A 359 -28.19 -4.63 27.73
CA SER A 359 -29.47 -3.94 27.51
C SER A 359 -30.33 -4.57 26.41
N SER A 360 -29.70 -5.20 25.42
CA SER A 360 -30.41 -5.89 24.33
C SER A 360 -30.90 -7.30 24.71
N THR A 361 -30.39 -7.85 25.81
CA THR A 361 -30.67 -9.25 26.23
C THR A 361 -31.40 -9.35 27.57
N THR A 362 -31.45 -8.27 28.36
CA THR A 362 -32.17 -8.22 29.64
C THR A 362 -32.97 -6.92 29.76
N ASP A 363 -34.28 -7.00 29.95
CA ASP A 363 -35.19 -5.85 30.21
C ASP A 363 -34.92 -5.14 31.56
N MET A 364 -33.82 -5.47 32.24
CA MET A 364 -33.47 -4.95 33.56
C MET A 364 -32.89 -3.53 33.53
N VAL A 365 -32.49 -3.00 32.36
CA VAL A 365 -31.84 -1.69 32.28
C VAL A 365 -32.26 -0.92 31.01
N SER A 366 -33.20 0.01 31.16
CA SER A 366 -33.61 0.93 30.09
C SER A 366 -32.65 2.14 30.03
N LEU A 367 -31.53 1.98 29.32
CA LEU A 367 -30.57 3.06 29.09
C LEU A 367 -30.54 3.44 27.61
N SER A 368 -30.68 4.74 27.33
CA SER A 368 -30.33 5.27 26.00
C SER A 368 -28.83 5.12 25.74
N ALA A 369 -28.44 5.13 24.46
CA ALA A 369 -27.03 5.04 24.05
C ALA A 369 -26.14 6.08 24.76
N TRP A 370 -26.66 7.29 25.00
CA TRP A 370 -25.98 8.35 25.73
C TRP A 370 -25.82 8.06 27.23
N GLN A 371 -26.80 7.41 27.86
CA GLN A 371 -26.70 7.00 29.27
C GLN A 371 -25.74 5.81 29.44
N ALA A 372 -25.75 4.86 28.51
CA ALA A 372 -24.79 3.75 28.50
C ALA A 372 -23.34 4.25 28.34
N ALA A 373 -23.12 5.23 27.46
CA ALA A 373 -21.84 5.90 27.24
C ALA A 373 -21.37 6.71 28.47
N ALA A 374 -22.29 7.28 29.25
CA ALA A 374 -21.96 8.00 30.47
C ALA A 374 -21.61 7.06 31.63
N VAL A 375 -22.33 5.94 31.78
CA VAL A 375 -22.06 4.94 32.82
C VAL A 375 -20.74 4.20 32.55
N SER A 376 -20.43 3.89 31.29
CA SER A 376 -19.17 3.24 30.87
C SER A 376 -17.94 4.14 30.97
N ALA A 377 -18.12 5.46 31.10
CA ALA A 377 -17.02 6.40 31.32
C ALA A 377 -16.39 6.26 32.71
N ILE A 378 -17.16 5.77 33.69
CA ILE A 378 -16.72 5.67 35.09
C ILE A 378 -15.58 4.63 35.26
N PRO A 379 -15.69 3.38 34.75
CA PRO A 379 -14.58 2.42 34.78
C PRO A 379 -13.33 2.88 34.01
N ALA A 380 -13.51 3.54 32.85
CA ALA A 380 -12.40 4.05 32.07
C ALA A 380 -11.66 5.19 32.80
N ALA A 381 -12.40 6.11 33.41
CA ALA A 381 -11.84 7.18 34.24
C ALA A 381 -11.12 6.63 35.48
N LEU A 382 -11.69 5.62 36.16
CA LEU A 382 -11.03 4.94 37.28
C LEU A 382 -9.77 4.17 36.84
N SER A 383 -9.76 3.59 35.64
CA SER A 383 -8.59 2.90 35.06
C SER A 383 -7.48 3.88 34.72
N ALA A 384 -7.81 5.03 34.11
CA ALA A 384 -6.88 6.12 33.87
C ALA A 384 -6.31 6.66 35.19
N LEU A 385 -7.17 6.95 36.18
CA LEU A 385 -6.76 7.44 37.50
C LEU A 385 -5.86 6.43 38.23
N LYS A 386 -6.18 5.14 38.16
CA LYS A 386 -5.35 4.04 38.69
C LYS A 386 -3.99 4.02 37.98
N SER A 387 -3.95 4.18 36.68
CA SER A 387 -2.70 4.23 35.91
C SER A 387 -1.84 5.46 36.25
N THR A 388 -2.46 6.62 36.41
CA THR A 388 -1.79 7.86 36.85
C THR A 388 -1.27 7.74 38.28
N LEU A 389 -2.03 7.15 39.21
CA LEU A 389 -1.57 6.89 40.58
C LEU A 389 -0.44 5.86 40.62
N GLY A 390 -0.48 4.82 39.79
CA GLY A 390 0.57 3.81 39.68
C GLY A 390 1.89 4.35 39.10
N THR A 391 1.81 5.36 38.22
CA THR A 391 3.00 6.05 37.69
C THR A 391 3.56 7.09 38.66
N VAL A 392 2.76 7.62 39.59
CA VAL A 392 3.19 8.58 40.63
C VAL A 392 3.68 7.87 41.92
N LEU A 393 3.08 6.73 42.30
CA LEU A 393 3.40 6.01 43.55
C LEU A 393 4.21 4.72 43.32
N GLY A 394 4.25 4.20 42.09
CA GLY A 394 4.94 2.97 41.70
C GLY A 394 6.26 3.21 40.97
N ARG A 395 6.80 2.18 40.33
CA ARG A 395 8.12 2.25 39.68
C ARG A 395 8.06 3.10 38.39
N PRO A 396 8.94 4.11 38.22
CA PRO A 396 9.03 4.91 36.99
C PRO A 396 9.16 4.02 35.75
N GLY A 397 8.36 4.29 34.72
CA GLY A 397 8.37 3.52 33.47
C GLY A 397 7.56 2.20 33.49
N THR A 398 6.85 1.86 34.57
CA THR A 398 6.02 0.65 34.63
C THR A 398 4.66 0.91 35.31
N ALA A 399 3.66 0.05 35.05
CA ALA A 399 2.36 0.09 35.73
C ALA A 399 2.33 -0.69 37.07
N SER A 400 3.50 -1.05 37.63
CA SER A 400 3.61 -1.86 38.84
C SER A 400 3.42 -1.03 40.11
N TRP A 401 2.56 -1.53 41.01
CA TRP A 401 2.29 -0.94 42.33
C TRP A 401 3.24 -1.44 43.42
N LEU A 402 4.15 -2.35 43.09
CA LEU A 402 5.06 -2.95 44.05
C LEU A 402 6.26 -2.03 44.31
N PRO A 403 6.64 -1.79 45.58
CA PRO A 403 7.89 -1.13 45.89
C PRO A 403 9.06 -1.93 45.29
N LEU A 404 10.03 -1.22 44.71
CA LEU A 404 11.22 -1.77 44.03
C LEU A 404 11.93 -2.93 44.75
N LYS A 405 11.84 -3.01 46.09
CA LYS A 405 12.50 -4.03 46.91
C LYS A 405 11.75 -5.37 47.02
N ARG A 406 10.54 -5.52 46.45
CA ARG A 406 9.73 -6.75 46.56
C ARG A 406 9.34 -7.37 45.22
N ASP A 407 9.91 -6.90 44.12
CA ASP A 407 9.59 -7.40 42.78
C ASP A 407 10.45 -8.65 42.44
N PRO A 408 9.84 -9.83 42.17
CA PRO A 408 10.57 -11.06 41.82
C PRO A 408 11.34 -10.97 40.50
N ALA A 409 11.10 -9.95 39.67
CA ALA A 409 11.86 -9.69 38.45
C ALA A 409 13.12 -8.82 38.67
N THR A 410 13.40 -8.40 39.91
CA THR A 410 14.61 -7.61 40.22
C THR A 410 15.83 -8.56 40.22
N PRO A 411 16.86 -8.32 39.38
CA PRO A 411 18.08 -9.10 39.45
C PRO A 411 18.70 -8.95 40.84
N LYS A 412 18.94 -10.07 41.53
CA LYS A 412 19.72 -10.06 42.77
C LYS A 412 21.17 -9.83 42.38
N HIS A 413 21.72 -8.68 42.78
CA HIS A 413 23.15 -8.37 42.65
C HIS A 413 24.01 -9.33 43.46
#